data_AF-A0A452ZSN8-F1
#
_entry.id   AF-A0A452ZSN8-F1
#
_cell.length_a   1.000
_cell.length_b   1.000
_cell.length_c   1.000
_cell.angle_alpha   90.00
_cell.angle_beta   90.00
_cell.angle_gamma   90.00
#
_symmetry.space_group_name_H-M   'P 1'
#
loop_
_entity.id
_entity.type
_entity.pdbx_description
1 polymer ?
#
loop_
_entity_poly.entity_id
_entity_poly.type
_entity_poly.pdbx_seq_one_letter_code
_entity_poly.pdbx_strand_id
1 'polypeptide(L)'
;MAPTPMAGDGPIAAVAPRTPPPPSASAEASASGSGSGAAGSAAEAPVLIFVYFHKAIRAELDRLHAAAVRLATERGGDGDVAALGTRCRFLFSVYRDHCDAEDAVIFPALDIRVKNVAGTYSLEHKRENDLFAHLFSLLQLDVHNDDGVRREVASCAGAIRTFITQHMFKEEEQVFPLLITKFSYEEQADLVWQFICNIPVNMMADFLPWLSSSVSPDEHQDILNCLHKIVPQEKLLQQVVFAWIGGKAVTVAHNFDNYCSKGSYGCEDTSHQTDKKICSHENCKIGKRKYAESNHSQLVTHPIDEILYWHDAIRKELSDIAEETRRIQQSGDFSNVSAFNVRLQFIADVCIFHSIAEDQVIFPAVDGEVSFEQEHAEQEQRFNKFRCLIEEIQTAGARSTAVNFYSELCSQADQIMEEMEKHFNNEETKVLPQARINFSPEKQRELLYRSLCVMPLKLLEQVLPWFVLKLDDANGQSFLQNMFLLPSGAQGCLLDGDELKNCQSF
;
A
#
# COMPACT_ATOMS: atom_id res chain seq x y z
N MET A 1 -56.98 30.18 44.70
CA MET A 1 -56.41 31.54 44.68
C MET A 1 -55.05 31.45 44.02
N ALA A 2 -54.86 32.11 42.87
CA ALA A 2 -53.53 32.31 42.28
C ALA A 2 -52.68 33.19 43.22
N PRO A 3 -51.33 33.15 43.13
CA PRO A 3 -50.65 33.95 42.08
C PRO A 3 -49.33 33.37 41.51
N THR A 4 -49.03 33.83 40.30
CA THR A 4 -47.70 34.07 39.71
C THR A 4 -47.54 35.60 39.57
N PRO A 5 -46.42 36.18 39.06
CA PRO A 5 -44.97 35.94 39.23
C PRO A 5 -44.21 37.26 39.56
N MET A 6 -42.88 37.22 39.77
CA MET A 6 -41.97 38.29 39.32
C MET A 6 -40.59 37.71 38.99
N ALA A 7 -40.04 38.18 37.87
CA ALA A 7 -38.86 37.72 37.16
C ALA A 7 -37.57 38.43 37.58
N GLY A 8 -36.42 37.90 37.14
CA GLY A 8 -35.14 38.61 37.14
C GLY A 8 -33.95 37.72 36.78
N ASP A 9 -33.79 37.41 35.49
CA ASP A 9 -32.60 36.77 34.91
C ASP A 9 -31.38 37.69 34.92
N GLY A 10 -30.21 37.13 35.24
CA GLY A 10 -28.89 37.70 34.95
C GLY A 10 -27.93 36.57 34.52
N PRO A 11 -27.10 36.75 33.47
CA PRO A 11 -26.36 35.63 32.88
C PRO A 11 -25.07 35.34 33.66
N ILE A 12 -24.87 34.06 34.00
CA ILE A 12 -23.64 33.54 34.59
C ILE A 12 -22.60 33.38 33.47
N ALA A 13 -21.52 34.16 33.55
CA ALA A 13 -20.36 34.05 32.67
C ALA A 13 -19.58 32.75 32.96
N ALA A 14 -19.34 31.97 31.90
CA ALA A 14 -18.52 30.77 31.93
C ALA A 14 -17.03 31.11 32.12
N VAL A 15 -16.38 30.44 33.08
CA VAL A 15 -14.95 30.57 33.37
C VAL A 15 -14.16 29.60 32.48
N ALA A 16 -13.28 30.14 31.64
CA ALA A 16 -12.33 29.37 30.83
C ALA A 16 -11.10 28.93 31.67
N PRO A 17 -10.48 27.76 31.40
CA PRO A 17 -9.29 27.30 32.12
C PRO A 17 -8.04 28.09 31.68
N ARG A 18 -7.21 28.49 32.65
CA ARG A 18 -5.95 29.22 32.43
C ARG A 18 -4.80 28.25 32.12
N THR A 19 -4.04 28.53 31.07
CA THR A 19 -2.75 27.91 30.74
C THR A 19 -1.64 28.35 31.71
N PRO A 20 -0.67 27.49 32.05
CA PRO A 20 0.47 27.86 32.90
C PRO A 20 1.52 28.68 32.11
N PRO A 21 2.30 29.55 32.78
CA PRO A 21 3.27 30.42 32.13
C PRO A 21 4.57 29.66 31.78
N PRO A 22 5.35 30.14 30.79
CA PRO A 22 6.61 29.51 30.40
C PRO A 22 7.72 29.77 31.44
N PRO A 23 8.72 28.88 31.55
CA PRO A 23 9.83 29.08 32.48
C PRO A 23 10.75 30.22 32.02
N SER A 24 11.20 31.01 33.00
CA SER A 24 12.04 32.19 32.86
C SER A 24 13.45 31.87 32.35
N ALA A 25 13.90 32.62 31.35
CA ALA A 25 15.27 32.64 30.85
C ALA A 25 16.20 33.42 31.81
N SER A 26 17.26 32.78 32.31
CA SER A 26 18.52 33.45 32.69
C SER A 26 19.64 32.41 32.87
N ALA A 27 20.51 32.28 31.87
CA ALA A 27 21.96 32.08 32.03
C ALA A 27 22.59 31.95 30.63
N GLU A 28 23.19 33.04 30.16
CA GLU A 28 24.07 33.04 29.00
C GLU A 28 25.31 32.20 29.31
N ALA A 29 25.54 31.16 28.51
CA ALA A 29 26.86 30.60 28.29
C ALA A 29 27.04 30.42 26.78
N SER A 30 27.88 31.28 26.22
CA SER A 30 28.32 31.22 24.84
C SER A 30 29.07 29.91 24.60
N ALA A 31 28.51 29.03 23.77
CA ALA A 31 29.26 27.94 23.15
C ALA A 31 28.68 27.69 21.76
N SER A 32 29.31 28.32 20.76
CA SER A 32 29.32 27.82 19.40
C SER A 32 29.95 26.43 19.41
N GLY A 33 29.12 25.41 19.33
CA GLY A 33 29.53 24.01 19.23
C GLY A 33 28.42 23.25 18.54
N SER A 34 28.60 22.99 17.26
CA SER A 34 27.85 21.97 16.51
C SER A 34 28.08 20.62 17.18
N GLY A 35 27.23 20.28 18.13
CA GLY A 35 27.13 18.94 18.68
C GLY A 35 26.38 18.07 17.68
N SER A 36 27.05 17.66 16.60
CA SER A 36 26.79 16.35 16.04
C SER A 36 27.08 15.37 17.17
N GLY A 37 26.03 14.93 17.88
CA GLY A 37 26.11 13.67 18.59
C GLY A 37 26.62 12.66 17.57
N ALA A 38 27.66 11.92 17.91
CA ALA A 38 28.13 10.82 17.09
C ALA A 38 26.96 9.84 16.95
N ALA A 39 26.16 10.01 15.91
CA ALA A 39 25.11 9.08 15.55
C ALA A 39 25.84 7.78 15.23
N GLY A 40 25.47 6.72 15.95
CA GLY A 40 25.98 5.38 15.63
C GLY A 40 25.70 5.06 14.17
N SER A 41 26.54 4.22 13.56
CA SER A 41 26.33 3.76 12.19
C SER A 41 25.18 2.75 12.15
N ALA A 42 24.32 2.82 11.12
CA ALA A 42 23.29 1.82 10.88
C ALA A 42 23.90 0.43 10.59
N ALA A 43 25.13 0.39 10.08
CA ALA A 43 25.86 -0.86 9.93
C ALA A 43 26.29 -1.49 11.28
N GLU A 44 26.31 -0.74 12.38
CA GLU A 44 26.62 -1.21 13.74
C GLU A 44 25.35 -1.51 14.55
N ALA A 45 24.28 -0.74 14.36
CA ALA A 45 22.97 -0.95 14.96
C ALA A 45 21.87 -0.73 13.90
N PRO A 46 21.27 -1.80 13.33
CA PRO A 46 20.39 -1.71 12.16
C PRO A 46 19.24 -0.73 12.31
N VAL A 47 18.67 -0.59 13.52
CA VAL A 47 17.56 0.34 13.80
C VAL A 47 17.92 1.81 13.59
N LEU A 48 19.21 2.16 13.57
CA LEU A 48 19.63 3.52 13.26
C LEU A 48 19.39 3.90 11.78
N ILE A 49 19.03 2.95 10.92
CA ILE A 49 18.57 3.28 9.55
C ILE A 49 17.36 4.21 9.57
N PHE A 50 16.49 4.11 10.58
CA PHE A 50 15.30 4.96 10.71
C PHE A 50 15.65 6.43 10.93
N VAL A 51 16.83 6.73 11.51
CA VAL A 51 17.33 8.12 11.61
C VAL A 51 17.50 8.74 10.21
N TYR A 52 17.91 7.96 9.22
CA TYR A 52 18.00 8.44 7.84
C TYR A 52 16.63 8.67 7.20
N PHE A 53 15.64 7.83 7.54
CA PHE A 53 14.25 8.00 7.09
C PHE A 53 13.69 9.30 7.67
N HIS A 54 13.84 9.49 8.98
CA HIS A 54 13.41 10.69 9.70
C HIS A 54 14.10 11.95 9.15
N LYS A 55 15.40 11.87 8.86
CA LYS A 55 16.15 12.97 8.24
C LYS A 55 15.56 13.38 6.89
N ALA A 56 15.25 12.42 6.02
CA ALA A 56 14.67 12.69 4.70
C ALA A 56 13.27 13.29 4.81
N ILE A 57 12.43 12.76 5.71
CA ILE A 57 11.08 13.27 5.97
C ILE A 57 11.14 14.70 6.51
N ARG A 58 11.97 14.97 7.53
CA ARG A 58 12.18 16.33 8.09
C ARG A 58 12.66 17.32 7.02
N ALA A 59 13.58 16.90 6.15
CA ALA A 59 14.05 17.75 5.06
C ALA A 59 12.95 18.09 4.04
N GLU A 60 12.03 17.16 3.74
CA GLU A 60 10.89 17.46 2.86
C GLU A 60 9.82 18.31 3.55
N LEU A 61 9.57 18.10 4.85
CA LEU A 61 8.70 18.97 5.65
C LEU A 61 9.18 20.43 5.65
N ASP A 62 10.49 20.65 5.83
CA ASP A 62 11.09 21.98 5.74
C ASP A 62 10.88 22.61 4.35
N ARG A 63 11.09 21.84 3.28
CA ARG A 63 10.89 22.32 1.90
C ARG A 63 9.43 22.61 1.57
N LEU A 64 8.49 21.79 2.06
CA LEU A 64 7.04 22.00 1.90
C LEU A 64 6.57 23.24 2.65
N HIS A 65 6.95 23.37 3.92
CA HIS A 65 6.61 24.55 4.70
C HIS A 65 7.15 25.83 4.06
N ALA A 66 8.42 25.83 3.62
CA ALA A 66 9.01 26.96 2.91
C ALA A 66 8.25 27.31 1.61
N ALA A 67 7.81 26.30 0.85
CA ALA A 67 7.01 26.51 -0.35
C ALA A 67 5.63 27.11 -0.03
N ALA A 68 4.97 26.62 1.02
CA ALA A 68 3.68 27.15 1.47
C ALA A 68 3.80 28.60 1.98
N VAL A 69 4.89 28.95 2.69
CA VAL A 69 5.16 30.33 3.13
C VAL A 69 5.41 31.26 1.94
N ARG A 70 6.17 30.82 0.93
CA ARG A 70 6.33 31.61 -0.31
C ARG A 70 4.99 31.85 -1.00
N LEU A 71 4.17 30.80 -1.14
CA LEU A 71 2.82 30.88 -1.68
C LEU A 71 1.95 31.90 -0.91
N ALA A 72 2.07 31.96 0.42
CA ALA A 72 1.33 32.92 1.24
C ALA A 72 1.83 34.37 1.15
N THR A 73 3.10 34.60 0.81
CA THR A 73 3.76 35.93 0.92
C THR A 73 4.03 36.60 -0.42
N GLU A 74 4.20 35.84 -1.50
CA GLU A 74 4.51 36.36 -2.83
C GLU A 74 3.22 36.66 -3.61
N ARG A 75 2.82 37.95 -3.65
CA ARG A 75 1.61 38.39 -4.35
C ARG A 75 1.83 38.36 -5.87
N GLY A 76 1.09 37.51 -6.58
CA GLY A 76 1.18 37.35 -8.03
C GLY A 76 2.31 36.43 -8.52
N GLY A 77 2.91 35.65 -7.60
CA GLY A 77 3.85 34.60 -7.97
C GLY A 77 3.13 33.39 -8.56
N ASP A 78 3.75 32.79 -9.58
CA ASP A 78 3.44 31.48 -10.16
C ASP A 78 3.78 30.36 -9.15
N GLY A 79 3.29 30.50 -7.91
CA GLY A 79 3.43 29.48 -6.89
C GLY A 79 2.64 28.28 -7.34
N ASP A 80 3.35 27.25 -7.80
CA ASP A 80 2.75 26.03 -8.34
C ASP A 80 2.07 25.24 -7.21
N VAL A 81 0.81 25.57 -6.95
CA VAL A 81 -0.07 24.87 -5.99
C VAL A 81 -0.20 23.39 -6.38
N ALA A 82 -0.16 23.07 -7.67
CA ALA A 82 -0.21 21.69 -8.13
C ALA A 82 1.07 20.94 -7.77
N ALA A 83 2.25 21.53 -7.95
CA ALA A 83 3.52 20.95 -7.49
C ALA A 83 3.58 20.82 -5.96
N LEU A 84 3.10 21.82 -5.22
CA LEU A 84 2.98 21.73 -3.75
C LEU A 84 2.07 20.57 -3.36
N GLY A 85 0.88 20.48 -3.97
CA GLY A 85 -0.06 19.40 -3.73
C GLY A 85 0.51 18.02 -4.06
N THR A 86 1.23 17.87 -5.17
CA THR A 86 1.88 16.61 -5.54
C THR A 86 2.94 16.19 -4.54
N ARG A 87 3.79 17.13 -4.09
CA ARG A 87 4.80 16.84 -3.06
C ARG A 87 4.18 16.53 -1.70
N CYS A 88 3.10 17.23 -1.32
CA CYS A 88 2.35 16.94 -0.09
C CYS A 88 1.74 15.54 -0.13
N ARG A 89 1.14 15.13 -1.27
CA ARG A 89 0.60 13.77 -1.44
C ARG A 89 1.69 12.71 -1.32
N PHE A 90 2.82 12.90 -1.99
CA PHE A 90 3.94 11.97 -1.90
C PHE A 90 4.45 11.84 -0.46
N LEU A 91 4.73 12.97 0.21
CA LEU A 91 5.21 12.94 1.60
C LEU A 91 4.19 12.30 2.54
N PHE A 92 2.90 12.60 2.36
CA PHE A 92 1.86 11.98 3.17
C PHE A 92 1.86 10.46 3.01
N SER A 93 1.92 9.95 1.78
CA SER A 93 1.98 8.50 1.56
C SER A 93 3.23 7.88 2.19
N VAL A 94 4.41 8.50 2.04
CA VAL A 94 5.65 8.03 2.70
C VAL A 94 5.51 8.03 4.21
N TYR A 95 4.96 9.10 4.80
CA TYR A 95 4.83 9.23 6.25
C TYR A 95 3.81 8.25 6.82
N ARG A 96 2.66 8.11 6.16
CA ARG A 96 1.61 7.16 6.55
C ARG A 96 2.14 5.73 6.52
N ASP A 97 2.75 5.30 5.41
CA ASP A 97 3.26 3.93 5.29
C ASP A 97 4.43 3.68 6.26
N HIS A 98 5.19 4.71 6.64
CA HIS A 98 6.17 4.63 7.72
C HIS A 98 5.50 4.40 9.08
N CYS A 99 4.53 5.23 9.47
CA CYS A 99 3.78 5.08 10.73
C CYS A 99 3.08 3.72 10.82
N ASP A 100 2.45 3.28 9.73
CA ASP A 100 1.75 1.98 9.65
C ASP A 100 2.73 0.83 9.88
N ALA A 101 3.94 0.90 9.32
CA ALA A 101 4.98 -0.09 9.53
C ALA A 101 5.55 -0.06 10.98
N GLU A 102 5.62 1.09 11.63
CA GLU A 102 6.00 1.18 13.06
C GLU A 102 4.95 0.56 13.97
N ASP A 103 3.69 0.87 13.71
CA ASP A 103 2.53 0.34 14.43
C ASP A 103 2.37 -1.18 14.23
N ALA A 104 2.73 -1.71 13.05
CA ALA A 104 2.65 -3.13 12.74
C ALA A 104 3.86 -3.95 13.23
N VAL A 105 5.05 -3.35 13.36
CA VAL A 105 6.30 -4.09 13.61
C VAL A 105 7.04 -3.60 14.84
N ILE A 106 7.37 -2.31 14.89
CA ILE A 106 8.33 -1.76 15.85
C ILE A 106 7.72 -1.69 17.24
N PHE A 107 6.56 -1.04 17.37
CA PHE A 107 5.93 -0.86 18.67
C PHE A 107 5.41 -2.17 19.28
N PRO A 108 4.78 -3.09 18.53
CA PRO A 108 4.39 -4.39 19.07
C PRO A 108 5.59 -5.19 19.57
N ALA A 109 6.70 -5.20 18.82
CA ALA A 109 7.92 -5.88 19.26
C ALA A 109 8.47 -5.29 20.55
N LEU A 110 8.47 -3.96 20.65
CA LEU A 110 8.94 -3.26 21.84
C LEU A 110 8.02 -3.47 23.05
N ASP A 111 6.70 -3.48 22.87
CA ASP A 111 5.71 -3.61 23.96
C ASP A 111 5.79 -4.97 24.68
N ILE A 112 6.26 -6.03 23.99
CA ILE A 112 6.60 -7.32 24.59
C ILE A 112 7.67 -7.17 25.69
N ARG A 113 8.61 -6.24 25.53
CA ARG A 113 9.76 -6.05 26.44
C ARG A 113 9.63 -4.83 27.34
N VAL A 114 8.90 -3.80 26.90
CA VAL A 114 8.73 -2.52 27.59
C VAL A 114 7.26 -2.12 27.52
N LYS A 115 6.54 -2.30 28.63
CA LYS A 115 5.10 -2.07 28.70
C LYS A 115 4.72 -0.61 28.47
N ASN A 116 3.61 -0.40 27.79
CA ASN A 116 2.90 0.89 27.61
C ASN A 116 3.63 1.90 26.73
N VAL A 117 4.43 1.43 25.77
CA VAL A 117 5.05 2.33 24.78
C VAL A 117 4.10 2.53 23.60
N ALA A 118 3.59 1.45 23.01
CA ALA A 118 2.88 1.45 21.73
C ALA A 118 1.68 2.41 21.66
N GLY A 119 0.74 2.30 22.61
CA GLY A 119 -0.54 3.01 22.51
C GLY A 119 -0.46 4.54 22.51
N THR A 120 0.66 5.14 22.97
CA THR A 120 0.83 6.59 22.91
C THR A 120 1.22 7.04 21.50
N TYR A 121 2.15 6.34 20.86
CA TYR A 121 2.65 6.69 19.52
C TYR A 121 1.58 6.49 18.44
N SER A 122 0.85 5.38 18.46
CA SER A 122 -0.25 5.14 17.50
C SER A 122 -1.36 6.20 17.59
N LEU A 123 -1.60 6.78 18.78
CA LEU A 123 -2.53 7.90 18.94
C LEU A 123 -1.97 9.23 18.40
N GLU A 124 -0.65 9.42 18.42
CA GLU A 124 0.01 10.56 17.79
C GLU A 124 -0.10 10.44 16.26
N HIS A 125 0.19 9.27 15.68
CA HIS A 125 0.04 9.00 14.24
C HIS A 125 -1.34 9.36 13.72
N LYS A 126 -2.40 8.94 14.44
CA LYS A 126 -3.77 9.26 14.06
C LYS A 126 -4.03 10.77 14.00
N ARG A 127 -3.54 11.53 14.98
CA ARG A 127 -3.70 13.00 15.01
C ARG A 127 -2.92 13.67 13.89
N GLU A 128 -1.77 13.15 13.51
CA GLU A 128 -0.95 13.69 12.42
C GLU A 128 -1.59 13.43 11.06
N ASN A 129 -2.21 12.26 10.87
CA ASN A 129 -3.02 11.96 9.70
C ASN A 129 -4.21 12.91 9.56
N ASP A 130 -4.89 13.28 10.65
CA ASP A 130 -5.97 14.28 10.64
C ASP A 130 -5.45 15.67 10.17
N LEU A 131 -4.21 16.04 10.51
CA LEU A 131 -3.61 17.29 10.02
C LEU A 131 -3.36 17.27 8.51
N PHE A 132 -2.89 16.14 7.96
CA PHE A 132 -2.75 15.99 6.50
C PHE A 132 -4.10 16.04 5.79
N ALA A 133 -5.13 15.38 6.34
CA ALA A 133 -6.49 15.46 5.80
C ALA A 133 -7.00 16.92 5.77
N HIS A 134 -6.72 17.69 6.83
CA HIS A 134 -7.03 19.11 6.86
C HIS A 134 -6.25 19.88 5.78
N LEU A 135 -4.95 19.64 5.62
CA LEU A 135 -4.15 20.27 4.57
C LEU A 135 -4.71 19.99 3.16
N PHE A 136 -5.10 18.75 2.88
CA PHE A 136 -5.70 18.40 1.58
C PHE A 136 -7.04 19.10 1.37
N SER A 137 -7.86 19.25 2.41
CA SER A 137 -9.11 20.01 2.33
C SER A 137 -8.87 21.48 1.96
N LEU A 138 -7.80 22.08 2.48
CA LEU A 138 -7.39 23.46 2.13
C LEU A 138 -6.87 23.58 0.70
N LEU A 139 -6.11 22.58 0.23
CA LEU A 139 -5.57 22.55 -1.14
C LEU A 139 -6.65 22.36 -2.21
N GLN A 140 -7.85 21.90 -1.83
CA GLN A 140 -9.02 21.82 -2.72
C GLN A 140 -9.79 23.14 -2.86
N LEU A 141 -9.53 24.12 -1.98
CA LEU A 141 -10.14 25.45 -2.07
C LEU A 141 -9.45 26.32 -3.13
N ASP A 142 -9.96 27.52 -3.38
CA ASP A 142 -9.36 28.48 -4.31
C ASP A 142 -8.11 29.15 -3.73
N VAL A 143 -7.05 28.35 -3.57
CA VAL A 143 -5.74 28.77 -3.04
C VAL A 143 -5.15 29.92 -3.88
N HIS A 144 -5.41 29.95 -5.19
CA HIS A 144 -4.84 30.97 -6.06
C HIS A 144 -5.41 32.36 -5.79
N ASN A 145 -6.71 32.48 -5.55
CA ASN A 145 -7.37 33.78 -5.42
C ASN A 145 -7.65 34.20 -3.97
N ASP A 146 -7.54 33.30 -3.00
CA ASP A 146 -7.85 33.59 -1.59
C ASP A 146 -6.59 33.71 -0.70
N ASP A 147 -6.23 34.96 -0.37
CA ASP A 147 -5.12 35.30 0.54
C ASP A 147 -5.29 34.72 1.96
N GLY A 148 -6.53 34.46 2.40
CA GLY A 148 -6.85 33.76 3.65
C GLY A 148 -6.49 32.28 3.56
N VAL A 149 -6.92 31.60 2.49
CA VAL A 149 -6.61 30.19 2.25
C VAL A 149 -5.11 29.97 2.13
N ARG A 150 -4.36 30.81 1.41
CA ARG A 150 -2.88 30.65 1.31
C ARG A 150 -2.19 30.74 2.67
N ARG A 151 -2.63 31.66 3.54
CA ARG A 151 -2.10 31.78 4.90
C ARG A 151 -2.46 30.57 5.76
N GLU A 152 -3.65 30.02 5.59
CA GLU A 152 -4.07 28.81 6.30
C GLU A 152 -3.27 27.59 5.84
N VAL A 153 -3.02 27.43 4.54
CA VAL A 153 -2.13 26.38 3.99
C VAL A 153 -0.73 26.50 4.59
N ALA A 154 -0.17 27.70 4.67
CA ALA A 154 1.15 27.93 5.29
C ALA A 154 1.16 27.62 6.79
N SER A 155 0.10 28.01 7.51
CA SER A 155 -0.10 27.73 8.93
C SER A 155 -0.18 26.22 9.18
N CYS A 156 -1.04 25.52 8.44
CA CYS A 156 -1.24 24.08 8.51
C CYS A 156 0.05 23.31 8.19
N ALA A 157 0.75 23.68 7.11
CA ALA A 157 2.05 23.09 6.77
C ALA A 157 3.10 23.32 7.89
N GLY A 158 3.07 24.48 8.55
CA GLY A 158 3.91 24.76 9.71
C GLY A 158 3.58 23.92 10.94
N ALA A 159 2.29 23.66 11.18
CA ALA A 159 1.83 22.76 12.22
C ALA A 159 2.29 21.33 11.95
N ILE A 160 2.01 20.78 10.76
CA ILE A 160 2.43 19.42 10.34
C ILE A 160 3.94 19.25 10.53
N ARG A 161 4.75 20.18 10.00
CA ARG A 161 6.19 20.18 10.18
C ARG A 161 6.58 20.09 11.65
N THR A 162 5.95 20.88 12.51
CA THR A 162 6.27 20.95 13.94
C THR A 162 5.91 19.65 14.67
N PHE A 163 4.69 19.14 14.47
CA PHE A 163 4.21 17.93 15.13
C PHE A 163 5.06 16.71 14.74
N ILE A 164 5.22 16.45 13.43
CA ILE A 164 5.98 15.28 12.95
C ILE A 164 7.45 15.36 13.34
N THR A 165 8.07 16.54 13.27
CA THR A 165 9.45 16.72 13.71
C THR A 165 9.59 16.40 15.20
N GLN A 166 8.65 16.85 16.04
CA GLN A 166 8.67 16.55 17.47
C GLN A 166 8.43 15.07 17.75
N HIS A 167 7.53 14.43 17.01
CA HIS A 167 7.26 13.01 17.10
C HIS A 167 8.53 12.19 16.83
N MET A 168 9.19 12.41 15.69
CA MET A 168 10.45 11.74 15.33
C MET A 168 11.56 11.97 16.36
N PHE A 169 11.66 13.18 16.93
CA PHE A 169 12.61 13.43 18.01
C PHE A 169 12.31 12.60 19.26
N LYS A 170 11.04 12.42 19.62
CA LYS A 170 10.69 11.54 20.76
C LYS A 170 11.08 10.10 20.48
N GLU A 171 10.89 9.61 19.26
CA GLU A 171 11.27 8.24 18.90
C GLU A 171 12.78 8.05 18.95
N GLU A 172 13.53 8.98 18.39
CA GLU A 172 14.99 8.98 18.43
C GLU A 172 15.54 9.04 19.87
N GLU A 173 14.87 9.77 20.76
CA GLU A 173 15.30 9.90 22.17
C GLU A 173 14.80 8.76 23.07
N GLN A 174 13.66 8.15 22.77
CA GLN A 174 12.97 7.23 23.69
C GLN A 174 12.86 5.81 23.13
N VAL A 175 12.51 5.64 21.85
CA VAL A 175 12.24 4.34 21.23
C VAL A 175 13.53 3.70 20.74
N PHE A 176 14.34 4.40 19.95
CA PHE A 176 15.54 3.81 19.34
C PHE A 176 16.58 3.35 20.38
N PRO A 177 16.84 4.08 21.48
CA PRO A 177 17.71 3.58 22.55
C PRO A 177 17.18 2.32 23.21
N LEU A 178 15.86 2.18 23.35
CA LEU A 178 15.27 0.94 23.86
C LEU A 178 15.47 -0.22 22.88
N LEU A 179 15.29 0.00 21.57
CA LEU A 179 15.57 -1.02 20.56
C LEU A 179 17.04 -1.47 20.63
N ILE A 180 17.98 -0.52 20.66
CA ILE A 180 19.41 -0.81 20.73
C ILE A 180 19.79 -1.57 22.01
N THR A 181 19.18 -1.23 23.15
CA THR A 181 19.55 -1.82 24.45
C THR A 181 18.81 -3.12 24.75
N LYS A 182 17.63 -3.34 24.17
CA LYS A 182 16.78 -4.50 24.47
C LYS A 182 16.84 -5.59 23.42
N PHE A 183 17.31 -5.31 22.20
CA PHE A 183 17.34 -6.27 21.09
C PHE A 183 18.77 -6.51 20.62
N SER A 184 19.07 -7.76 20.26
CA SER A 184 20.36 -8.09 19.64
C SER A 184 20.48 -7.45 18.26
N TYR A 185 21.68 -7.47 17.67
CA TYR A 185 21.89 -7.00 16.31
C TYR A 185 20.99 -7.75 15.31
N GLU A 186 20.89 -9.07 15.44
CA GLU A 186 20.09 -9.93 14.57
C GLU A 186 18.60 -9.62 14.72
N GLU A 187 18.11 -9.47 15.94
CA GLU A 187 16.72 -9.09 16.17
C GLU A 187 16.40 -7.69 15.63
N GLN A 188 17.35 -6.75 15.75
CA GLN A 188 17.23 -5.43 15.14
C GLN A 188 17.17 -5.52 13.61
N ALA A 189 18.05 -6.32 12.99
CA ALA A 189 18.06 -6.55 11.55
C ALA A 189 16.72 -7.14 11.07
N ASP A 190 16.20 -8.13 11.79
CA ASP A 190 14.92 -8.77 11.49
C ASP A 190 13.74 -7.78 11.63
N LEU A 191 13.75 -6.90 12.63
CA LEU A 191 12.73 -5.87 12.81
C LEU A 191 12.77 -4.84 11.67
N VAL A 192 13.97 -4.39 11.29
CA VAL A 192 14.13 -3.44 10.18
C VAL A 192 13.70 -4.07 8.85
N TRP A 193 14.05 -5.34 8.61
CA TRP A 193 13.61 -6.03 7.40
C TRP A 193 12.09 -6.21 7.38
N GLN A 194 11.49 -6.64 8.50
CA GLN A 194 10.04 -6.73 8.61
C GLN A 194 9.35 -5.38 8.41
N PHE A 195 9.91 -4.30 8.94
CA PHE A 195 9.42 -2.94 8.70
C PHE A 195 9.38 -2.62 7.20
N ILE A 196 10.50 -2.83 6.50
CA ILE A 196 10.59 -2.61 5.05
C ILE A 196 9.57 -3.47 4.30
N CYS A 197 9.35 -4.72 4.70
CA CYS A 197 8.37 -5.60 4.07
C CYS A 197 6.91 -5.22 4.32
N ASN A 198 6.62 -4.34 5.29
CA ASN A 198 5.27 -3.80 5.51
C ASN A 198 4.97 -2.57 4.65
N ILE A 199 5.95 -2.01 3.95
CA ILE A 199 5.72 -0.91 3.00
C ILE A 199 5.28 -1.50 1.65
N PRO A 200 4.25 -0.92 0.98
CA PRO A 200 3.84 -1.32 -0.37
C PRO A 200 5.00 -1.36 -1.38
N VAL A 201 4.99 -2.34 -2.29
CA VAL A 201 6.06 -2.54 -3.28
C VAL A 201 6.23 -1.33 -4.20
N ASN A 202 5.12 -0.76 -4.67
CA ASN A 202 5.13 0.45 -5.48
C ASN A 202 5.74 1.64 -4.72
N MET A 203 5.40 1.79 -3.44
CA MET A 203 5.97 2.83 -2.59
C MET A 203 7.47 2.64 -2.41
N MET A 204 7.95 1.41 -2.16
CA MET A 204 9.38 1.13 -2.01
C MET A 204 10.20 1.50 -3.25
N ALA A 205 9.62 1.30 -4.45
CA ALA A 205 10.24 1.67 -5.71
C ALA A 205 10.45 3.19 -5.87
N ASP A 206 9.65 4.02 -5.19
CA ASP A 206 9.79 5.49 -5.18
C ASP A 206 10.56 5.99 -3.94
N PHE A 207 10.31 5.38 -2.78
CA PHE A 207 10.85 5.76 -1.48
C PHE A 207 12.37 5.60 -1.40
N LEU A 208 12.93 4.46 -1.84
CA LEU A 208 14.38 4.24 -1.73
C LEU A 208 15.19 5.19 -2.62
N PRO A 209 14.84 5.42 -3.90
CA PRO A 209 15.49 6.47 -4.69
C PRO A 209 15.37 7.87 -4.04
N TRP A 210 14.19 8.20 -3.51
CA TRP A 210 13.96 9.48 -2.85
C TRP A 210 14.80 9.64 -1.58
N LEU A 211 14.88 8.61 -0.74
CA LEU A 211 15.73 8.55 0.44
C LEU A 211 17.20 8.76 0.06
N SER A 212 17.66 8.02 -0.95
CA SER A 212 19.02 8.11 -1.50
C SER A 212 19.36 9.54 -1.93
N SER A 213 18.43 10.25 -2.57
CA SER A 213 18.61 11.65 -2.97
C SER A 213 18.60 12.66 -1.81
N SER A 214 18.13 12.24 -0.62
CA SER A 214 17.92 13.10 0.55
C SER A 214 19.02 12.98 1.61
N VAL A 215 20.00 12.09 1.41
CA VAL A 215 21.11 11.82 2.33
C VAL A 215 22.46 12.17 1.69
N SER A 216 23.50 12.34 2.52
CA SER A 216 24.87 12.56 2.05
C SER A 216 25.49 11.26 1.50
N PRO A 217 26.57 11.33 0.71
CA PRO A 217 27.23 10.13 0.17
C PRO A 217 27.71 9.14 1.24
N ASP A 218 28.20 9.63 2.38
CA ASP A 218 28.66 8.77 3.48
C ASP A 218 27.48 8.05 4.15
N GLU A 219 26.38 8.76 4.38
CA GLU A 219 25.13 8.18 4.91
C GLU A 219 24.50 7.20 3.92
N HIS A 220 24.53 7.50 2.62
CA HIS A 220 24.10 6.58 1.57
C HIS A 220 24.89 5.28 1.61
N GLN A 221 26.23 5.36 1.77
CA GLN A 221 27.07 4.18 1.89
C GLN A 221 26.78 3.39 3.18
N ASP A 222 26.47 4.07 4.28
CA ASP A 222 26.07 3.43 5.54
C ASP A 222 24.72 2.69 5.40
N ILE A 223 23.74 3.31 4.73
CA ILE A 223 22.47 2.67 4.36
C ILE A 223 22.73 1.42 3.51
N LEU A 224 23.55 1.52 2.47
CA LEU A 224 23.90 0.36 1.63
C LEU A 224 24.53 -0.77 2.46
N ASN A 225 25.47 -0.44 3.35
CA ASN A 225 26.14 -1.42 4.21
C ASN A 225 25.15 -2.09 5.16
N CYS A 226 24.20 -1.34 5.70
CA CYS A 226 23.11 -1.87 6.53
C CYS A 226 22.20 -2.79 5.70
N LEU A 227 21.72 -2.33 4.54
CA LEU A 227 20.85 -3.09 3.64
C LEU A 227 21.47 -4.44 3.24
N HIS A 228 22.78 -4.50 2.96
CA HIS A 228 23.45 -5.75 2.60
C HIS A 228 23.39 -6.81 3.72
N LYS A 229 23.26 -6.36 4.97
CA LYS A 229 23.23 -7.24 6.15
C LYS A 229 21.80 -7.63 6.54
N ILE A 230 20.81 -6.76 6.31
CA ILE A 230 19.42 -7.03 6.72
C ILE A 230 18.59 -7.69 5.62
N VAL A 231 18.87 -7.40 4.35
CA VAL A 231 18.12 -7.98 3.24
C VAL A 231 18.53 -9.45 3.11
N PRO A 232 17.56 -10.38 3.02
CA PRO A 232 17.82 -11.80 2.79
C PRO A 232 18.70 -12.07 1.55
N GLN A 233 19.47 -13.15 1.56
CA GLN A 233 20.55 -13.41 0.56
C GLN A 233 20.04 -13.90 -0.81
N GLU A 234 18.72 -13.93 -1.01
CA GLU A 234 18.06 -14.28 -2.27
C GLU A 234 18.49 -13.30 -3.37
N LYS A 235 19.11 -13.84 -4.41
CA LYS A 235 19.76 -13.06 -5.47
C LYS A 235 18.82 -12.02 -6.13
N LEU A 236 17.60 -12.42 -6.45
CA LEU A 236 16.62 -11.53 -7.10
C LEU A 236 16.19 -10.41 -6.16
N LEU A 237 15.89 -10.73 -4.90
CA LEU A 237 15.50 -9.75 -3.90
C LEU A 237 16.60 -8.72 -3.64
N GLN A 238 17.85 -9.17 -3.52
CA GLN A 238 19.03 -8.30 -3.45
C GLN A 238 19.12 -7.39 -4.67
N GLN A 239 19.03 -7.95 -5.89
CA GLN A 239 19.10 -7.16 -7.12
C GLN A 239 18.05 -6.05 -7.18
N VAL A 240 16.83 -6.35 -6.76
CA VAL A 240 15.70 -5.42 -6.74
C VAL A 240 15.93 -4.26 -5.77
N VAL A 241 16.19 -4.58 -4.50
CA VAL A 241 16.38 -3.56 -3.46
C VAL A 241 17.58 -2.65 -3.78
N PHE A 242 18.68 -3.25 -4.25
CA PHE A 242 19.89 -2.49 -4.61
C PHE A 242 19.75 -1.67 -5.89
N ALA A 243 18.88 -2.08 -6.82
CA ALA A 243 18.57 -1.25 -7.97
C ALA A 243 17.74 -0.02 -7.59
N TRP A 244 16.73 -0.18 -6.74
CA TRP A 244 15.92 0.93 -6.24
C TRP A 244 16.76 1.97 -5.49
N ILE A 245 17.51 1.56 -4.47
CA ILE A 245 18.34 2.50 -3.68
C ILE A 245 19.46 3.14 -4.53
N GLY A 246 19.98 2.41 -5.52
CA GLY A 246 21.01 2.88 -6.44
C GLY A 246 20.53 3.88 -7.49
N GLY A 247 19.21 4.16 -7.56
CA GLY A 247 18.62 5.11 -8.50
C GLY A 247 18.76 4.74 -9.98
N LYS A 248 19.09 3.47 -10.26
CA LYS A 248 19.16 2.95 -11.64
C LYS A 248 17.85 2.25 -11.95
N ALA A 249 17.22 2.62 -13.07
CA ALA A 249 16.27 1.71 -13.71
C ALA A 249 17.02 0.39 -13.97
N VAL A 250 16.49 -0.72 -13.43
CA VAL A 250 17.07 -2.05 -13.59
C VAL A 250 17.28 -2.31 -15.08
N THR A 251 18.54 -2.29 -15.51
CA THR A 251 18.96 -2.72 -16.85
C THR A 251 20.11 -3.69 -16.63
N VAL A 252 19.80 -4.98 -16.65
CA VAL A 252 20.81 -6.04 -16.47
C VAL A 252 21.53 -6.23 -17.81
N ALA A 253 22.86 -6.05 -17.81
CA ALA A 253 23.68 -6.10 -19.02
C ALA A 253 23.92 -7.54 -19.52
N HIS A 254 23.72 -7.73 -20.83
CA HIS A 254 23.91 -8.98 -21.58
C HIS A 254 25.34 -9.52 -21.56
N ASN A 255 25.46 -10.85 -21.46
CA ASN A 255 26.53 -11.64 -22.07
C ASN A 255 25.98 -13.02 -22.42
N PHE A 256 25.67 -13.26 -23.71
CA PHE A 256 25.41 -14.61 -24.21
C PHE A 256 26.17 -14.82 -25.51
N ASP A 257 27.40 -15.32 -25.37
CA ASP A 257 28.06 -16.04 -26.45
C ASP A 257 27.47 -17.46 -26.52
N ASN A 258 26.85 -17.73 -27.68
CA ASN A 258 27.12 -18.91 -28.48
C ASN A 258 26.79 -20.30 -27.88
N TYR A 259 25.57 -20.80 -28.09
CA TYR A 259 25.32 -22.22 -28.42
C TYR A 259 23.93 -22.39 -29.05
N CYS A 260 23.86 -22.45 -30.38
CA CYS A 260 23.00 -23.44 -31.06
C CYS A 260 23.39 -23.53 -32.54
N SER A 261 24.38 -24.38 -32.81
CA SER A 261 24.62 -24.93 -34.14
C SER A 261 23.77 -26.19 -34.34
N LYS A 262 22.94 -26.15 -35.38
CA LYS A 262 22.68 -27.20 -36.40
C LYS A 262 21.19 -27.48 -36.63
N GLY A 263 20.78 -27.17 -37.85
CA GLY A 263 19.53 -27.61 -38.47
C GLY A 263 19.40 -27.01 -39.87
N SER A 264 20.34 -27.31 -40.75
CA SER A 264 20.33 -26.91 -42.17
C SER A 264 19.24 -27.65 -42.92
N TYR A 265 18.39 -26.94 -43.69
CA TYR A 265 18.00 -27.28 -45.07
C TYR A 265 17.63 -25.99 -45.82
N GLY A 266 18.32 -25.72 -46.95
CA GLY A 266 17.98 -24.70 -47.95
C GLY A 266 16.69 -25.06 -48.70
N CYS A 267 16.08 -24.18 -49.49
CA CYS A 267 16.67 -23.51 -50.65
C CYS A 267 15.81 -22.29 -51.06
N GLU A 268 16.50 -21.33 -51.66
CA GLU A 268 16.06 -20.12 -52.35
C GLU A 268 14.92 -20.36 -53.37
N ASP A 269 14.04 -19.38 -53.58
CA ASP A 269 13.99 -18.63 -54.85
C ASP A 269 13.13 -17.36 -54.75
N THR A 270 13.23 -16.53 -55.78
CA THR A 270 13.29 -15.08 -55.74
C THR A 270 12.05 -14.42 -56.36
N SER A 271 11.87 -13.13 -56.04
CA SER A 271 11.37 -12.06 -56.93
C SER A 271 9.85 -11.74 -57.05
N HIS A 272 9.54 -10.52 -56.58
CA HIS A 272 8.92 -9.39 -57.30
C HIS A 272 7.58 -9.52 -58.07
N GLN A 273 6.60 -8.76 -57.55
CA GLN A 273 5.90 -7.64 -58.20
C GLN A 273 5.01 -7.92 -59.43
N THR A 274 3.71 -7.60 -59.33
CA THR A 274 2.96 -6.55 -60.08
C THR A 274 1.48 -6.89 -60.37
N ASP A 275 0.62 -5.95 -59.94
CA ASP A 275 -0.51 -5.33 -60.63
C ASP A 275 -1.65 -6.12 -61.31
N LYS A 276 -2.85 -5.65 -60.93
CA LYS A 276 -4.04 -5.33 -61.76
C LYS A 276 -5.09 -6.41 -62.08
N LYS A 277 -6.21 -6.26 -61.35
CA LYS A 277 -7.53 -5.75 -61.84
C LYS A 277 -8.20 -6.54 -62.99
N ILE A 278 -9.40 -7.09 -62.74
CA ILE A 278 -10.71 -6.73 -63.37
C ILE A 278 -11.74 -7.89 -63.34
N CYS A 279 -12.94 -7.52 -62.89
CA CYS A 279 -14.31 -8.01 -63.16
C CYS A 279 -14.80 -9.45 -62.82
N SER A 280 -15.66 -9.48 -61.80
CA SER A 280 -17.11 -9.78 -61.86
C SER A 280 -17.65 -10.71 -62.95
N HIS A 281 -18.30 -11.81 -62.52
CA HIS A 281 -19.68 -12.10 -62.92
C HIS A 281 -20.37 -13.07 -61.95
N GLU A 282 -21.66 -12.84 -61.77
CA GLU A 282 -22.56 -13.45 -60.80
C GLU A 282 -23.02 -14.88 -61.14
N ASN A 283 -23.47 -15.58 -60.09
CA ASN A 283 -24.52 -16.60 -60.01
C ASN A 283 -24.28 -17.99 -60.67
N CYS A 284 -24.23 -19.05 -59.85
CA CYS A 284 -25.36 -19.97 -59.70
C CYS A 284 -25.19 -20.93 -58.50
N LYS A 285 -26.32 -21.32 -57.94
CA LYS A 285 -26.51 -22.00 -56.66
C LYS A 285 -26.48 -23.54 -56.79
N ILE A 286 -26.22 -24.18 -55.63
CA ILE A 286 -26.68 -25.50 -55.14
C ILE A 286 -25.81 -26.74 -55.46
N GLY A 287 -25.26 -27.31 -54.38
CA GLY A 287 -24.74 -28.67 -54.31
C GLY A 287 -24.22 -29.01 -52.90
N LYS A 288 -25.13 -29.29 -51.96
CA LYS A 288 -24.85 -29.64 -50.55
C LYS A 288 -23.82 -30.78 -50.40
N ARG A 289 -22.79 -30.57 -49.59
CA ARG A 289 -22.27 -31.59 -48.64
C ARG A 289 -21.83 -30.89 -47.36
N LYS A 290 -22.48 -31.25 -46.25
CA LYS A 290 -22.16 -30.85 -44.89
C LYS A 290 -20.80 -31.45 -44.51
N TYR A 291 -19.84 -30.60 -44.14
CA TYR A 291 -18.86 -30.92 -43.12
C TYR A 291 -19.11 -29.88 -42.02
N ALA A 292 -19.38 -30.34 -40.81
CA ALA A 292 -19.56 -29.48 -39.66
C ALA A 292 -18.17 -28.96 -39.25
N GLU A 293 -17.87 -27.71 -39.61
CA GLU A 293 -16.84 -26.96 -38.91
C GLU A 293 -17.37 -26.67 -37.50
N SER A 294 -16.78 -27.32 -36.51
CA SER A 294 -16.88 -26.91 -35.13
C SER A 294 -16.25 -25.53 -35.01
N ASN A 295 -17.09 -24.49 -35.05
CA ASN A 295 -16.72 -23.16 -34.61
C ASN A 295 -16.50 -23.19 -33.10
N HIS A 296 -15.36 -23.69 -32.65
CA HIS A 296 -14.75 -23.19 -31.44
C HIS A 296 -14.14 -21.85 -31.82
N SER A 297 -14.95 -20.79 -31.72
CA SER A 297 -14.41 -19.45 -31.52
C SER A 297 -13.39 -19.55 -30.39
N GLN A 298 -12.11 -19.31 -30.68
CA GLN A 298 -11.11 -19.03 -29.65
C GLN A 298 -11.73 -17.93 -28.79
N LEU A 299 -12.15 -18.28 -27.56
CA LEU A 299 -12.54 -17.30 -26.56
C LEU A 299 -11.31 -16.41 -26.39
N VAL A 300 -11.43 -15.14 -26.79
CA VAL A 300 -10.39 -14.15 -26.54
C VAL A 300 -10.30 -14.03 -25.02
N THR A 301 -9.29 -14.65 -24.43
CA THR A 301 -9.01 -14.53 -23.00
C THR A 301 -8.39 -13.16 -22.76
N HIS A 302 -9.08 -12.32 -22.00
CA HIS A 302 -8.57 -11.01 -21.63
C HIS A 302 -7.74 -11.15 -20.36
N PRO A 303 -6.48 -10.67 -20.29
CA PRO A 303 -5.69 -10.76 -19.06
C PRO A 303 -6.42 -10.23 -17.83
N ILE A 304 -7.19 -9.15 -17.97
CA ILE A 304 -7.97 -8.55 -16.86
C ILE A 304 -9.00 -9.50 -16.23
N ASP A 305 -9.35 -10.60 -16.90
CA ASP A 305 -10.23 -11.63 -16.34
C ASP A 305 -9.62 -12.34 -15.13
N GLU A 306 -8.33 -12.14 -14.85
CA GLU A 306 -7.71 -12.61 -13.61
C GLU A 306 -8.41 -12.11 -12.34
N ILE A 307 -9.03 -10.93 -12.39
CA ILE A 307 -9.83 -10.39 -11.29
C ILE A 307 -10.98 -11.35 -10.91
N LEU A 308 -11.56 -12.06 -11.88
CA LEU A 308 -12.59 -13.07 -11.60
C LEU A 308 -12.05 -14.24 -10.77
N TYR A 309 -10.78 -14.62 -11.00
CA TYR A 309 -10.14 -15.67 -10.22
C TYR A 309 -9.86 -15.20 -8.79
N TRP A 310 -9.46 -13.94 -8.61
CA TRP A 310 -9.33 -13.31 -7.28
C TRP A 310 -10.67 -13.32 -6.54
N HIS A 311 -11.74 -12.88 -7.19
CA HIS A 311 -13.08 -12.88 -6.60
C HIS A 311 -13.52 -14.29 -6.20
N ASP A 312 -13.29 -15.31 -7.05
CA ASP A 312 -13.61 -16.69 -6.73
C ASP A 312 -12.79 -17.23 -5.55
N ALA A 313 -11.49 -16.93 -5.49
CA ALA A 313 -10.63 -17.31 -4.38
C ALA A 313 -11.07 -16.68 -3.05
N ILE A 314 -11.35 -15.37 -3.05
CA ILE A 314 -11.82 -14.62 -1.88
C ILE A 314 -13.19 -15.14 -1.44
N ARG A 315 -14.13 -15.30 -2.39
CA ARG A 315 -15.50 -15.81 -2.13
C ARG A 315 -15.47 -17.18 -1.46
N LYS A 316 -14.63 -18.10 -1.95
CA LYS A 316 -14.45 -19.43 -1.35
C LYS A 316 -13.90 -19.34 0.07
N GLU A 317 -12.86 -18.54 0.28
CA GLU A 317 -12.23 -18.39 1.59
C GLU A 317 -13.17 -17.79 2.65
N LEU A 318 -13.90 -16.73 2.28
CA LEU A 318 -14.89 -16.11 3.15
C LEU A 318 -16.09 -17.04 3.42
N SER A 319 -16.50 -17.84 2.43
CA SER A 319 -17.55 -18.86 2.61
C SER A 319 -17.14 -19.92 3.63
N ASP A 320 -15.89 -20.41 3.55
CA ASP A 320 -15.34 -21.37 4.50
C ASP A 320 -15.30 -20.79 5.93
N ILE A 321 -14.95 -19.50 6.06
CA ILE A 321 -14.96 -18.77 7.35
C ILE A 321 -16.39 -18.66 7.88
N ALA A 322 -17.36 -18.28 7.06
CA ALA A 322 -18.75 -18.20 7.47
C ALA A 322 -19.27 -19.57 7.93
N GLU A 323 -18.97 -20.65 7.21
CA GLU A 323 -19.31 -22.01 7.63
C GLU A 323 -18.64 -22.40 8.94
N GLU A 324 -17.39 -22.01 9.16
CA GLU A 324 -16.68 -22.22 10.42
C GLU A 324 -17.35 -21.48 11.58
N THR A 325 -17.75 -20.20 11.39
CA THR A 325 -18.48 -19.46 12.43
C THR A 325 -19.83 -20.10 12.78
N ARG A 326 -20.56 -20.66 11.79
CA ARG A 326 -21.79 -21.41 12.04
C ARG A 326 -21.52 -22.70 12.82
N ARG A 327 -20.44 -23.42 12.51
CA ARG A 327 -20.01 -24.61 13.27
C ARG A 327 -19.66 -24.26 14.71
N ILE A 328 -18.96 -23.15 14.93
CA ILE A 328 -18.63 -22.64 16.27
C ILE A 328 -19.91 -22.29 17.02
N GLN A 329 -20.86 -21.59 16.38
CA GLN A 329 -22.15 -21.24 16.98
C GLN A 329 -22.96 -22.47 17.40
N GLN A 330 -22.97 -23.53 16.58
CA GLN A 330 -23.73 -24.75 16.86
C GLN A 330 -23.07 -25.63 17.94
N SER A 331 -21.75 -25.75 17.90
CA SER A 331 -20.99 -26.61 18.83
C SER A 331 -20.69 -25.93 20.17
N GLY A 332 -20.62 -24.59 20.18
CA GLY A 332 -20.14 -23.79 21.29
C GLY A 332 -18.64 -23.93 21.57
N ASP A 333 -17.92 -24.71 20.76
CA ASP A 333 -16.49 -24.96 20.89
C ASP A 333 -15.72 -23.98 19.99
N PHE A 334 -14.88 -23.16 20.63
CA PHE A 334 -13.97 -22.27 19.94
C PHE A 334 -12.53 -22.50 20.45
N SER A 335 -12.12 -23.77 20.50
CA SER A 335 -10.79 -24.17 20.99
C SER A 335 -9.62 -23.64 20.14
N ASN A 336 -9.83 -23.28 18.88
CA ASN A 336 -8.79 -22.77 17.97
C ASN A 336 -8.95 -21.30 17.56
N VAL A 337 -9.31 -20.42 18.52
CA VAL A 337 -9.49 -18.98 18.27
C VAL A 337 -8.27 -18.34 17.60
N SER A 338 -7.06 -18.73 18.01
CA SER A 338 -5.84 -18.10 17.51
C SER A 338 -5.61 -18.38 16.02
N ALA A 339 -5.74 -19.63 15.57
CA ALA A 339 -5.57 -19.94 14.14
C ALA A 339 -6.71 -19.33 13.31
N PHE A 340 -7.94 -19.33 13.83
CA PHE A 340 -9.06 -18.67 13.18
C PHE A 340 -8.81 -17.15 13.02
N ASN A 341 -8.30 -16.50 14.06
CA ASN A 341 -7.98 -15.07 14.01
C ASN A 341 -6.87 -14.75 13.00
N VAL A 342 -5.81 -15.58 12.93
CA VAL A 342 -4.75 -15.41 11.92
C VAL A 342 -5.29 -15.56 10.51
N ARG A 343 -6.13 -16.57 10.26
CA ARG A 343 -6.79 -16.80 8.97
C ARG A 343 -7.71 -15.63 8.59
N LEU A 344 -8.48 -15.12 9.55
CA LEU A 344 -9.35 -13.97 9.33
C LEU A 344 -8.55 -12.70 9.00
N GLN A 345 -7.48 -12.42 9.76
CA GLN A 345 -6.62 -11.27 9.49
C GLN A 345 -6.03 -11.34 8.09
N PHE A 346 -5.53 -12.51 7.70
CA PHE A 346 -4.99 -12.73 6.36
C PHE A 346 -6.01 -12.42 5.26
N ILE A 347 -7.24 -12.95 5.33
CA ILE A 347 -8.24 -12.68 4.28
C ILE A 347 -8.75 -11.22 4.34
N ALA A 348 -8.81 -10.61 5.53
CA ALA A 348 -9.15 -9.20 5.66
C ALA A 348 -8.11 -8.32 4.96
N ASP A 349 -6.82 -8.59 5.17
CA ASP A 349 -5.73 -7.87 4.49
C ASP A 349 -5.80 -8.07 2.97
N VAL A 350 -6.09 -9.29 2.49
CA VAL A 350 -6.32 -9.55 1.05
C VAL A 350 -7.44 -8.68 0.50
N CYS A 351 -8.60 -8.65 1.16
CA CYS A 351 -9.74 -7.83 0.73
C CYS A 351 -9.41 -6.33 0.74
N ILE A 352 -8.79 -5.83 1.82
CA ILE A 352 -8.43 -4.41 1.95
C ILE A 352 -7.48 -4.00 0.83
N PHE A 353 -6.41 -4.76 0.58
CA PHE A 353 -5.46 -4.41 -0.46
C PHE A 353 -6.00 -4.63 -1.88
N HIS A 354 -6.93 -5.56 -2.07
CA HIS A 354 -7.68 -5.72 -3.31
C HIS A 354 -8.52 -4.46 -3.61
N SER A 355 -9.29 -3.98 -2.64
CA SER A 355 -10.05 -2.73 -2.74
C SER A 355 -9.17 -1.49 -2.93
N ILE A 356 -8.01 -1.43 -2.27
CA ILE A 356 -7.02 -0.36 -2.51
C ILE A 356 -6.50 -0.41 -3.95
N ALA A 357 -6.23 -1.60 -4.48
CA ALA A 357 -5.79 -1.76 -5.86
C ALA A 357 -6.86 -1.29 -6.85
N GLU A 358 -8.13 -1.58 -6.55
CA GLU A 358 -9.26 -1.13 -7.34
C GLU A 358 -9.37 0.39 -7.39
N ASP A 359 -9.34 1.04 -6.22
CA ASP A 359 -9.42 2.49 -6.09
C ASP A 359 -8.22 3.23 -6.67
N GLN A 360 -7.00 2.69 -6.53
CA GLN A 360 -5.77 3.39 -6.93
C GLN A 360 -5.29 3.05 -8.33
N VAL A 361 -5.70 1.90 -8.88
CA VAL A 361 -5.17 1.37 -10.15
C VAL A 361 -6.28 1.13 -11.17
N ILE A 362 -7.32 0.37 -10.82
CA ILE A 362 -8.31 -0.11 -11.80
C ILE A 362 -9.33 0.99 -12.14
N PHE A 363 -10.04 1.55 -11.16
CA PHE A 363 -11.08 2.54 -11.40
C PHE A 363 -10.55 3.85 -12.00
N PRO A 364 -9.39 4.39 -11.58
CA PRO A 364 -8.83 5.57 -12.24
C PRO A 364 -8.47 5.33 -13.71
N ALA A 365 -8.19 4.08 -14.09
CA ALA A 365 -7.96 3.73 -15.49
C ALA A 365 -9.28 3.61 -16.26
N VAL A 366 -10.30 3.00 -15.66
CA VAL A 366 -11.64 2.80 -16.23
C VAL A 366 -12.49 4.05 -15.97
N ASP A 367 -12.26 5.10 -16.77
CA ASP A 367 -12.99 6.38 -16.86
C ASP A 367 -13.91 6.67 -15.65
N GLY A 368 -13.41 7.50 -14.71
CA GLY A 368 -13.82 7.64 -13.29
C GLY A 368 -15.25 8.03 -12.93
N GLU A 369 -16.25 7.68 -13.74
CA GLU A 369 -17.68 7.73 -13.40
C GLU A 369 -18.10 6.60 -12.46
N VAL A 370 -17.25 5.59 -12.27
CA VAL A 370 -17.50 4.48 -11.34
C VAL A 370 -16.59 4.66 -10.11
N SER A 371 -17.20 4.87 -8.94
CA SER A 371 -16.51 4.95 -7.65
C SER A 371 -17.23 4.06 -6.64
N PHE A 372 -16.44 3.26 -5.92
CA PHE A 372 -16.90 2.37 -4.84
C PHE A 372 -16.21 2.67 -3.51
N GLU A 373 -15.56 3.84 -3.36
CA GLU A 373 -14.82 4.25 -2.15
C GLU A 373 -15.66 4.10 -0.86
N GLN A 374 -16.94 4.43 -0.94
CA GLN A 374 -17.88 4.27 0.17
C GLN A 374 -18.08 2.78 0.52
N GLU A 375 -18.21 1.89 -0.48
CA GLU A 375 -18.36 0.45 -0.25
C GLU A 375 -17.09 -0.12 0.41
N HIS A 376 -15.91 0.28 -0.05
CA HIS A 376 -14.62 -0.14 0.52
C HIS A 376 -14.41 0.34 1.96
N ALA A 377 -14.73 1.60 2.25
CA ALA A 377 -14.64 2.14 3.61
C ALA A 377 -15.56 1.39 4.59
N GLU A 378 -16.77 1.04 4.15
CA GLU A 378 -17.69 0.26 4.97
C GLU A 378 -17.23 -1.20 5.14
N GLN A 379 -16.64 -1.82 4.12
CA GLN A 379 -16.04 -3.16 4.21
C GLN A 379 -14.90 -3.20 5.25
N GLU A 380 -13.98 -2.24 5.19
CA GLU A 380 -12.88 -2.12 6.16
C GLU A 380 -13.41 -1.95 7.60
N GLN A 381 -14.43 -1.10 7.78
CA GLN A 381 -15.08 -0.92 9.08
C GLN A 381 -15.66 -2.24 9.62
N ARG A 382 -16.24 -3.08 8.75
CA ARG A 382 -16.82 -4.38 9.14
C ARG A 382 -15.75 -5.40 9.51
N PHE A 383 -14.66 -5.52 8.75
CA PHE A 383 -13.52 -6.35 9.15
C PHE A 383 -12.95 -5.92 10.51
N ASN A 384 -12.85 -4.61 10.74
CA ASN A 384 -12.44 -4.07 12.04
C ASN A 384 -13.41 -4.43 13.17
N LYS A 385 -14.73 -4.34 12.93
CA LYS A 385 -15.73 -4.78 13.90
C LYS A 385 -15.60 -6.27 14.20
N PHE A 386 -15.38 -7.09 13.18
CA PHE A 386 -15.16 -8.53 13.33
C PHE A 386 -13.92 -8.83 14.19
N ARG A 387 -12.80 -8.15 13.93
CA ARG A 387 -11.57 -8.29 14.70
C ARG A 387 -11.76 -7.88 16.17
N CYS A 388 -12.39 -6.74 16.43
CA CYS A 388 -12.69 -6.29 17.80
C CYS A 388 -13.50 -7.34 18.57
N LEU A 389 -14.50 -7.96 17.91
CA LEU A 389 -15.27 -9.04 18.52
C LEU A 389 -14.38 -10.24 18.88
N ILE A 390 -13.38 -10.59 18.07
CA ILE A 390 -12.46 -11.69 18.39
C ILE A 390 -11.56 -11.34 19.59
N GLU A 391 -11.02 -10.13 19.62
CA GLU A 391 -10.19 -9.65 20.73
C GLU A 391 -10.95 -9.61 22.05
N GLU A 392 -12.23 -9.20 22.01
CA GLU A 392 -13.13 -9.27 23.16
C GLU A 392 -13.27 -10.71 23.69
N ILE A 393 -13.33 -11.74 22.83
CA ILE A 393 -13.38 -13.15 23.26
C ILE A 393 -12.08 -13.54 23.97
N GLN A 394 -10.95 -13.21 23.35
CA GLN A 394 -9.62 -13.58 23.84
C GLN A 394 -9.36 -12.96 25.21
N THR A 395 -9.86 -11.74 25.44
CA THR A 395 -9.70 -11.00 26.70
C THR A 395 -10.75 -11.35 27.76
N ALA A 396 -12.02 -11.60 27.37
CA ALA A 396 -13.11 -11.81 28.31
C ALA A 396 -13.13 -13.20 28.98
N GLY A 397 -12.43 -14.19 28.43
CA GLY A 397 -12.23 -15.51 29.03
C GLY A 397 -13.51 -16.20 29.52
N ALA A 398 -14.19 -16.95 28.63
CA ALA A 398 -15.26 -17.92 28.93
C ALA A 398 -16.25 -17.59 30.07
N ARG A 399 -16.72 -16.34 30.22
CA ARG A 399 -17.79 -15.98 31.17
C ARG A 399 -19.10 -15.65 30.46
N SER A 400 -20.04 -16.60 30.53
CA SER A 400 -21.50 -16.55 30.36
C SER A 400 -22.18 -15.73 29.23
N THR A 401 -21.45 -15.14 28.28
CA THR A 401 -22.01 -14.40 27.11
C THR A 401 -21.88 -15.15 25.78
N ALA A 402 -21.38 -16.40 25.80
CA ALA A 402 -20.98 -17.16 24.61
C ALA A 402 -22.06 -17.31 23.52
N VAL A 403 -23.35 -17.44 23.89
CA VAL A 403 -24.43 -17.65 22.91
C VAL A 403 -24.72 -16.41 22.07
N ASN A 404 -24.85 -15.23 22.71
CA ASN A 404 -25.03 -13.96 22.00
C ASN A 404 -23.78 -13.59 21.20
N PHE A 405 -22.61 -14.00 21.70
CA PHE A 405 -21.34 -13.80 21.03
C PHE A 405 -21.25 -14.58 19.72
N TYR A 406 -21.45 -15.91 19.75
CA TYR A 406 -21.34 -16.71 18.53
C TYR A 406 -22.40 -16.34 17.50
N SER A 407 -23.57 -15.87 17.91
CA SER A 407 -24.56 -15.32 16.99
C SER A 407 -24.11 -14.01 16.34
N GLU A 408 -23.45 -13.11 17.08
CA GLU A 408 -22.91 -11.87 16.50
C GLU A 408 -21.76 -12.19 15.54
N LEU A 409 -20.86 -13.10 15.91
CA LEU A 409 -19.75 -13.55 15.04
C LEU A 409 -20.27 -14.10 13.70
N CYS A 410 -21.25 -15.01 13.77
CA CYS A 410 -21.89 -15.57 12.58
C CYS A 410 -22.59 -14.48 11.76
N SER A 411 -23.32 -13.56 12.43
CA SER A 411 -24.01 -12.48 11.75
C SER A 411 -23.05 -11.53 11.03
N GLN A 412 -21.89 -11.23 11.62
CA GLN A 412 -20.85 -10.44 10.96
C GLN A 412 -20.26 -11.16 9.75
N ALA A 413 -20.00 -12.47 9.84
CA ALA A 413 -19.51 -13.25 8.70
C ALA A 413 -20.52 -13.27 7.54
N ASP A 414 -21.80 -13.47 7.84
CA ASP A 414 -22.86 -13.48 6.83
C ASP A 414 -23.03 -12.09 6.17
N GLN A 415 -22.91 -11.00 6.94
CA GLN A 415 -22.96 -9.62 6.41
C GLN A 415 -21.79 -9.31 5.47
N ILE A 416 -20.56 -9.65 5.86
CA ILE A 416 -19.37 -9.46 5.02
C ILE A 416 -19.53 -10.23 3.70
N MET A 417 -20.02 -11.47 3.77
CA MET A 417 -20.28 -12.29 2.59
C MET A 417 -21.32 -11.65 1.64
N GLU A 418 -22.45 -11.20 2.16
CA GLU A 418 -23.52 -10.61 1.35
C GLU A 418 -23.05 -9.35 0.61
N GLU A 419 -22.30 -8.49 1.29
CA GLU A 419 -21.83 -7.24 0.73
C GLU A 419 -20.68 -7.44 -0.26
N MET A 420 -19.75 -8.35 0.04
CA MET A 420 -18.67 -8.70 -0.87
C MET A 420 -19.22 -9.31 -2.15
N GLU A 421 -20.25 -10.18 -2.05
CA GLU A 421 -20.90 -10.74 -3.22
C GLU A 421 -21.57 -9.65 -4.07
N LYS A 422 -22.27 -8.71 -3.44
CA LYS A 422 -22.87 -7.57 -4.15
C LYS A 422 -21.80 -6.70 -4.84
N HIS A 423 -20.69 -6.46 -4.15
CA HIS A 423 -19.56 -5.67 -4.63
C HIS A 423 -18.90 -6.32 -5.84
N PHE A 424 -18.48 -7.58 -5.73
CA PHE A 424 -17.94 -8.35 -6.86
C PHE A 424 -18.90 -8.36 -8.06
N ASN A 425 -20.20 -8.57 -7.84
CA ASN A 425 -21.18 -8.52 -8.91
C ASN A 425 -21.24 -7.14 -9.60
N ASN A 426 -21.10 -6.04 -8.85
CA ASN A 426 -21.04 -4.69 -9.44
C ASN A 426 -19.81 -4.54 -10.33
N GLU A 427 -18.64 -4.99 -9.87
CA GLU A 427 -17.37 -4.83 -10.60
C GLU A 427 -17.32 -5.71 -11.84
N GLU A 428 -17.72 -6.97 -11.69
CA GLU A 428 -17.76 -7.95 -12.78
C GLU A 428 -18.71 -7.53 -13.91
N THR A 429 -19.77 -6.79 -13.58
CA THR A 429 -20.78 -6.35 -14.55
C THR A 429 -20.58 -4.92 -15.06
N LYS A 430 -19.95 -4.03 -14.30
CA LYS A 430 -19.80 -2.61 -14.67
C LYS A 430 -18.36 -2.22 -15.03
N VAL A 431 -17.36 -2.80 -14.36
CA VAL A 431 -15.95 -2.40 -14.49
C VAL A 431 -15.21 -3.30 -15.46
N LEU A 432 -15.24 -4.62 -15.26
CA LEU A 432 -14.50 -5.57 -16.11
C LEU A 432 -14.88 -5.46 -17.60
N PRO A 433 -16.17 -5.32 -18.00
CA PRO A 433 -16.51 -5.17 -19.40
C PRO A 433 -15.89 -3.91 -20.04
N GLN A 434 -15.80 -2.81 -19.29
CA GLN A 434 -15.16 -1.59 -19.76
C GLN A 434 -13.65 -1.81 -19.92
N ALA A 435 -12.99 -2.44 -18.95
CA ALA A 435 -11.56 -2.73 -19.03
C ALA A 435 -11.21 -3.65 -20.23
N ARG A 436 -12.07 -4.64 -20.51
CA ARG A 436 -11.92 -5.55 -21.68
C ARG A 436 -11.99 -4.80 -23.01
N ILE A 437 -12.87 -3.81 -23.12
CA ILE A 437 -13.12 -3.05 -24.35
C ILE A 437 -12.08 -1.93 -24.53
N ASN A 438 -11.72 -1.25 -23.45
CA ASN A 438 -10.96 0.00 -23.51
C ASN A 438 -9.45 -0.21 -23.47
N PHE A 439 -8.95 -1.36 -23.00
CA PHE A 439 -7.52 -1.60 -22.81
C PHE A 439 -6.98 -2.74 -23.67
N SER A 440 -5.76 -2.55 -24.20
CA SER A 440 -5.02 -3.64 -24.84
C SER A 440 -4.61 -4.70 -23.81
N PRO A 441 -4.32 -5.94 -24.24
CA PRO A 441 -3.82 -6.98 -23.33
C PRO A 441 -2.58 -6.54 -22.53
N GLU A 442 -1.69 -5.75 -23.13
CA GLU A 442 -0.49 -5.20 -22.46
C GLU A 442 -0.89 -4.26 -21.33
N LYS A 443 -1.84 -3.35 -21.58
CA LYS A 443 -2.32 -2.43 -20.56
C LYS A 443 -3.07 -3.16 -19.45
N GLN A 444 -3.82 -4.21 -19.78
CA GLN A 444 -4.48 -5.05 -18.78
C GLN A 444 -3.46 -5.76 -17.88
N ARG A 445 -2.39 -6.32 -18.44
CA ARG A 445 -1.28 -6.91 -17.64
C ARG A 445 -0.60 -5.87 -16.76
N GLU A 446 -0.35 -4.67 -17.29
CA GLU A 446 0.22 -3.56 -16.51
C GLU A 446 -0.66 -3.20 -15.31
N LEU A 447 -1.99 -3.09 -15.50
CA LEU A 447 -2.93 -2.80 -14.43
C LEU A 447 -2.91 -3.88 -13.35
N LEU A 448 -2.97 -5.16 -13.72
CA LEU A 448 -2.90 -6.29 -12.77
C LEU A 448 -1.60 -6.32 -11.98
N TYR A 449 -0.47 -6.08 -12.65
CA TYR A 449 0.84 -5.99 -11.98
C TYR A 449 0.88 -4.82 -11.00
N ARG A 450 0.37 -3.65 -11.39
CA ARG A 450 0.30 -2.49 -10.50
C ARG A 450 -0.62 -2.74 -9.31
N SER A 451 -1.71 -3.49 -9.50
CA SER A 451 -2.59 -3.95 -8.42
C SER A 451 -1.86 -4.85 -7.43
N LEU A 452 -1.00 -5.77 -7.87
CA LEU A 452 -0.16 -6.53 -6.94
C LEU A 452 0.85 -5.64 -6.21
N CYS A 453 1.37 -4.60 -6.87
CA CYS A 453 2.38 -3.73 -6.29
C CYS A 453 1.84 -2.79 -5.19
N VAL A 454 0.51 -2.64 -5.01
CA VAL A 454 -0.02 -1.91 -3.85
C VAL A 454 0.03 -2.73 -2.56
N MET A 455 0.23 -4.05 -2.65
CA MET A 455 0.39 -4.91 -1.48
C MET A 455 1.82 -4.79 -0.91
N PRO A 456 1.97 -4.84 0.42
CA PRO A 456 3.26 -4.99 1.07
C PRO A 456 3.93 -6.31 0.70
N LEU A 457 5.26 -6.34 0.67
CA LEU A 457 6.03 -7.56 0.37
C LEU A 457 5.68 -8.73 1.32
N LYS A 458 5.48 -8.43 2.61
CA LYS A 458 5.11 -9.42 3.63
C LYS A 458 3.75 -10.08 3.35
N LEU A 459 2.82 -9.33 2.76
CA LEU A 459 1.52 -9.85 2.35
C LEU A 459 1.67 -10.67 1.06
N LEU A 460 2.38 -10.15 0.06
CA LEU A 460 2.62 -10.85 -1.21
C LEU A 460 3.27 -12.23 -1.02
N GLU A 461 4.20 -12.36 -0.08
CA GLU A 461 4.83 -13.64 0.28
C GLU A 461 3.81 -14.71 0.67
N GLN A 462 2.69 -14.33 1.30
CA GLN A 462 1.63 -15.24 1.73
C GLN A 462 0.53 -15.37 0.68
N VAL A 463 0.17 -14.27 0.04
CA VAL A 463 -0.96 -14.18 -0.89
C VAL A 463 -0.68 -14.91 -2.19
N LEU A 464 0.53 -14.79 -2.77
CA LEU A 464 0.82 -15.42 -4.06
C LEU A 464 0.73 -16.96 -3.97
N PRO A 465 1.36 -17.64 -2.99
CA PRO A 465 1.16 -19.08 -2.83
C PRO A 465 -0.30 -19.46 -2.54
N TRP A 466 -0.99 -18.70 -1.67
CA TRP A 466 -2.40 -18.95 -1.37
C TRP A 466 -3.27 -18.86 -2.62
N PHE A 467 -3.10 -17.82 -3.42
CA PHE A 467 -3.89 -17.56 -4.62
C PHE A 467 -3.65 -18.63 -5.68
N VAL A 468 -2.39 -18.94 -5.98
CA VAL A 468 -2.02 -19.98 -6.96
C VAL A 468 -2.61 -21.34 -6.57
N LEU A 469 -2.67 -21.68 -5.28
CA LEU A 469 -3.30 -22.93 -4.80
C LEU A 469 -4.82 -22.99 -5.02
N LYS A 470 -5.49 -21.85 -5.24
CA LYS A 470 -6.93 -21.79 -5.54
C LYS A 470 -7.23 -21.91 -7.03
N LEU A 471 -6.21 -21.77 -7.89
CA LEU A 471 -6.35 -21.88 -9.33
C LEU A 471 -6.25 -23.34 -9.78
N ASP A 472 -6.93 -23.66 -10.89
CA ASP A 472 -6.63 -24.89 -11.63
C ASP A 472 -5.32 -24.74 -12.44
N ASP A 473 -4.76 -25.86 -12.91
CA ASP A 473 -3.48 -25.87 -13.62
C ASP A 473 -3.45 -24.92 -14.84
N ALA A 474 -4.59 -24.77 -15.54
CA ALA A 474 -4.68 -23.94 -16.74
C ALA A 474 -4.69 -22.44 -16.38
N ASN A 475 -5.49 -22.06 -15.39
CA ASN A 475 -5.56 -20.68 -14.90
C ASN A 475 -4.24 -20.28 -14.20
N GLY A 476 -3.61 -21.19 -13.46
CA GLY A 476 -2.30 -20.98 -12.86
C GLY A 476 -1.20 -20.74 -13.90
N GLN A 477 -1.18 -21.51 -14.99
CA GLN A 477 -0.26 -21.27 -16.11
C GLN A 477 -0.53 -19.94 -16.80
N SER A 478 -1.80 -19.58 -17.01
CA SER A 478 -2.18 -18.29 -17.60
C SER A 478 -1.74 -17.11 -16.72
N PHE A 479 -1.95 -17.19 -15.40
CA PHE A 479 -1.53 -16.18 -14.43
C PHE A 479 -0.01 -15.96 -14.49
N LEU A 480 0.77 -17.05 -14.42
CA LEU A 480 2.23 -16.96 -14.53
C LEU A 480 2.67 -16.39 -15.88
N GLN A 481 2.01 -16.80 -16.98
CA GLN A 481 2.30 -16.27 -18.30
C GLN A 481 2.05 -14.75 -18.38
N ASN A 482 0.96 -14.26 -17.81
CA ASN A 482 0.66 -12.83 -17.77
C ASN A 482 1.68 -12.05 -16.92
N MET A 483 2.16 -12.62 -15.81
CA MET A 483 3.28 -12.05 -15.04
C MET A 483 4.58 -11.99 -15.86
N PHE A 484 4.87 -12.97 -16.72
CA PHE A 484 6.08 -12.99 -17.55
C PHE A 484 6.01 -12.08 -18.78
N LEU A 485 4.81 -11.80 -19.30
CA LEU A 485 4.59 -11.00 -20.51
C LEU A 485 4.46 -9.50 -20.23
N LEU A 486 4.90 -9.02 -19.07
CA LEU A 486 4.96 -7.60 -18.75
C LEU A 486 6.04 -6.93 -19.62
N PRO A 487 5.71 -5.86 -20.36
CA PRO A 487 6.69 -5.21 -21.22
C PRO A 487 7.79 -4.53 -20.40
N SER A 488 9.05 -4.76 -20.79
CA SER A 488 10.24 -4.06 -20.30
C SER A 488 10.09 -2.56 -20.60
N GLY A 489 9.52 -1.81 -19.67
CA GLY A 489 9.19 -0.39 -19.87
C GLY A 489 8.03 0.15 -19.05
N ALA A 490 7.22 -0.70 -18.39
CA ALA A 490 6.34 -0.22 -17.33
C ALA A 490 7.22 0.27 -16.17
N GLN A 491 7.06 1.54 -15.76
CA GLN A 491 7.75 2.10 -14.60
C GLN A 491 7.53 1.18 -13.39
N GLY A 492 8.61 0.55 -12.89
CA GLY A 492 8.57 -0.39 -11.77
C GLY A 492 8.57 -1.90 -12.11
N CYS A 493 8.86 -2.32 -13.34
CA CYS A 493 8.97 -3.76 -13.67
C CYS A 493 10.17 -4.44 -12.98
N LEU A 494 9.89 -5.55 -12.29
CA LEU A 494 10.85 -6.28 -11.45
C LEU A 494 11.72 -7.32 -12.18
N LEU A 495 11.38 -7.82 -13.38
CA LEU A 495 12.16 -8.89 -14.04
C LEU A 495 12.04 -8.83 -15.58
N ASP A 496 13.15 -9.11 -16.29
CA ASP A 496 13.20 -9.20 -17.76
C ASP A 496 13.10 -10.68 -18.22
N GLY A 497 12.43 -10.90 -19.35
CA GLY A 497 11.78 -12.16 -19.74
C GLY A 497 12.66 -13.38 -20.08
N ASP A 498 13.99 -13.29 -19.99
CA ASP A 498 14.90 -14.40 -20.36
C ASP A 498 15.59 -15.11 -19.17
N GLU A 499 15.50 -14.58 -17.94
CA GLU A 499 16.12 -15.24 -16.76
C GLU A 499 15.21 -16.27 -16.05
N LEU A 500 13.91 -16.34 -16.39
CA LEU A 500 12.96 -17.30 -15.77
C LEU A 500 12.84 -18.64 -16.49
N LYS A 501 13.50 -18.84 -17.62
CA LYS A 501 13.61 -20.18 -18.26
C LYS A 501 14.41 -21.18 -17.41
N ASN A 502 15.21 -20.71 -16.46
CA ASN A 502 15.93 -21.56 -15.50
C ASN A 502 15.11 -21.89 -14.24
N CYS A 503 13.89 -21.36 -14.09
CA CYS A 503 12.97 -21.72 -13.01
C CYS A 503 12.06 -22.92 -13.35
N GLN A 504 12.41 -23.72 -14.37
CA GLN A 504 11.74 -24.99 -14.65
C GLN A 504 12.04 -26.10 -13.61
N SER A 505 12.57 -25.76 -12.43
CA SER A 505 12.85 -26.72 -11.35
C SER A 505 12.28 -26.33 -9.98
N PHE A 506 11.24 -25.49 -9.93
CA PHE A 506 10.41 -25.32 -8.74
C PHE A 506 8.95 -25.64 -9.06
#